data_AF-A0A955WB19-F1
#
_entry.id   AF-A0A955WB19-F1
#
_cell.length_a   1.000
_cell.length_b   1.000
_cell.length_c   1.000
_cell.angle_alpha   90.00
_cell.angle_beta   90.00
_cell.angle_gamma   90.00
#
_symmetry.space_group_name_H-M   'P 1'
#
loop_
_entity.id
_entity.type
_entity.pdbx_description
1 polymer ?
#
loop_
_entity_poly.entity_id
_entity_poly.type
_entity_poly.pdbx_seq_one_letter_code
_entity_poly.pdbx_strand_id
1 'polypeptide(L)'
;MFAGRNEWLVALTLLSCGAASVGCGGGNTGTDQGPDDQGSQVDANRPDTGSTDAGTTTLLACERDDLFMSGIDLAAKTVRLTNPTGADITIGGTNYQLCQGPGLYSALPAGVVPAGGSLVVAIPSSLTIDTVSGTLALYNPGSFTTRDAMLDYVCWGDGAGTPRLNIAQRVGTDGTVLWDDGGCVQLAGSTDLYLRTGTPGNTASDYRNSPSNVVCMVSSTDAGVDAGVTDMGVDAGPVAILECERTTLIIESVNTQTGEITLYNPTGSTITTTGDYQLCQGPGNYAAVPAHTYAAYSRHTFSAPGGISVDADASLALYSVASFGSRNAMADYMCWGTGGTRPRLLEAQTVGTDGTVLWDAGGCTPAAANATIYRVPGTEGNTAADYTTVAPAPAIDCNPVI
;
A
#
# COMPACT_ATOMS: atom_id res chain seq x y z
N MET A 1 -66.68 19.97 20.30
CA MET A 1 -66.64 20.88 21.46
C MET A 1 -65.48 20.41 22.33
N PHE A 2 -64.55 21.32 22.67
CA PHE A 2 -63.39 21.26 23.62
C PHE A 2 -63.36 20.11 24.64
N ALA A 3 -62.27 19.59 25.20
CA ALA A 3 -60.83 19.90 25.36
C ALA A 3 -60.18 18.57 25.90
N GLY A 4 -58.89 18.35 26.11
CA GLY A 4 -57.76 19.24 26.30
C GLY A 4 -56.44 18.45 26.45
N ARG A 5 -55.36 19.23 26.46
CA ARG A 5 -53.94 18.85 26.53
C ARG A 5 -53.53 18.26 27.87
N ASN A 6 -52.48 17.43 27.85
CA ASN A 6 -51.59 17.20 28.99
C ASN A 6 -50.16 17.60 28.59
N GLU A 7 -49.60 18.54 29.35
CA GLU A 7 -48.18 18.92 29.37
C GLU A 7 -47.52 18.29 30.61
N TRP A 8 -46.30 17.76 30.48
CA TRP A 8 -45.34 17.63 31.59
C TRP A 8 -43.90 17.82 31.06
N LEU A 9 -43.38 19.02 31.36
CA LEU A 9 -42.02 19.38 31.84
C LEU A 9 -40.90 18.32 31.82
N VAL A 10 -39.71 18.67 31.29
CA VAL A 10 -38.40 18.58 32.01
C VAL A 10 -37.40 19.63 31.48
N ALA A 11 -36.71 20.23 32.45
CA ALA A 11 -35.70 21.29 32.53
C ALA A 11 -34.64 21.48 31.41
N LEU A 12 -34.40 22.77 31.11
CA LEU A 12 -33.26 23.33 30.38
C LEU A 12 -32.38 24.10 31.37
N THR A 13 -31.07 23.81 31.41
CA THR A 13 -30.07 24.55 32.19
C THR A 13 -29.30 25.48 31.25
N LEU A 14 -29.39 26.79 31.49
CA LEU A 14 -28.64 27.84 30.80
C LEU A 14 -27.38 28.17 31.61
N LEU A 15 -26.21 28.09 30.98
CA LEU A 15 -24.97 28.66 31.49
C LEU A 15 -24.68 29.96 30.73
N SER A 16 -24.66 31.08 31.45
CA SER A 16 -24.28 32.40 30.96
C SER A 16 -22.82 32.69 31.33
N CYS A 17 -22.09 33.37 30.45
CA CYS A 17 -20.89 34.12 30.82
C CYS A 17 -21.05 35.55 30.32
N GLY A 18 -21.11 36.47 31.28
CA GLY A 18 -21.20 37.91 31.08
C GLY A 18 -19.82 38.52 30.85
N ALA A 19 -19.82 39.56 30.02
CA ALA A 19 -18.73 40.50 29.88
C ALA A 19 -18.68 41.47 31.06
N ALA A 20 -17.48 41.92 31.43
CA ALA A 20 -17.27 43.19 32.10
C ALA A 20 -15.96 43.83 31.61
N SER A 21 -16.05 45.12 31.32
CA SER A 21 -15.03 46.02 30.78
C SER A 21 -14.44 46.92 31.89
N VAL A 22 -13.58 47.86 31.47
CA VAL A 22 -12.94 49.00 32.19
C VAL A 22 -11.56 48.66 32.78
N GLY A 23 -10.45 49.36 32.52
CA GLY A 23 -10.17 50.57 31.73
C GLY A 23 -8.96 51.35 32.31
N CYS A 24 -8.13 51.90 31.40
CA CYS A 24 -7.27 53.10 31.49
C CYS A 24 -5.83 53.09 32.07
N GLY A 25 -4.93 53.63 31.24
CA GLY A 25 -3.72 54.42 31.58
C GLY A 25 -2.39 53.72 31.24
N GLY A 26 -1.42 54.23 30.49
CA GLY A 26 -1.14 55.49 29.79
C GLY A 26 0.35 55.37 29.35
N GLY A 27 0.66 55.50 28.05
CA GLY A 27 1.38 56.64 27.50
C GLY A 27 2.92 56.44 27.43
N ASN A 28 3.50 56.41 26.23
CA ASN A 28 4.60 57.31 25.87
C ASN A 28 4.83 57.33 24.35
N THR A 29 5.13 58.52 23.84
CA THR A 29 5.35 58.90 22.45
C THR A 29 6.81 58.79 22.06
N GLY A 30 7.09 58.22 20.89
CA GLY A 30 8.40 58.27 20.26
C GLY A 30 8.31 57.85 18.80
N THR A 31 8.47 58.83 17.92
CA THR A 31 8.50 58.78 16.45
C THR A 31 9.56 57.82 15.91
N ASP A 32 9.20 57.05 14.87
CA ASP A 32 10.14 56.76 13.77
C ASP A 32 9.37 56.68 12.45
N GLN A 33 9.97 57.27 11.41
CA GLN A 33 9.47 57.40 10.07
C GLN A 33 10.17 56.39 9.15
N GLY A 34 9.41 55.72 8.30
CA GLY A 34 9.96 54.97 7.17
C GLY A 34 8.84 54.60 6.18
N PRO A 35 8.93 54.99 4.89
CA PRO A 35 7.92 54.73 3.87
C PRO A 35 8.19 53.42 3.11
N ASP A 36 7.21 53.04 2.29
CA ASP A 36 7.25 52.01 1.24
C ASP A 36 7.07 50.55 1.72
N ASP A 37 5.87 49.98 1.55
CA ASP A 37 5.56 49.38 0.25
C ASP A 37 4.06 49.10 0.07
N GLN A 38 3.60 49.38 -1.14
CA GLN A 38 2.22 49.23 -1.57
C GLN A 38 1.96 47.83 -2.13
N GLY A 39 0.73 47.35 -1.91
CA GLY A 39 -0.02 46.63 -2.94
C GLY A 39 0.12 45.11 -2.93
N SER A 40 -0.96 44.44 -2.53
CA SER A 40 -1.89 43.84 -3.50
C SER A 40 -2.93 43.02 -2.74
N GLN A 41 -4.10 43.63 -2.53
CA GLN A 41 -5.33 42.88 -2.39
C GLN A 41 -5.77 42.46 -3.79
N VAL A 42 -5.96 41.16 -4.00
CA VAL A 42 -6.91 40.67 -5.01
C VAL A 42 -7.67 39.48 -4.43
N ASP A 43 -8.93 39.77 -4.13
CA ASP A 43 -10.14 38.98 -4.24
C ASP A 43 -10.27 37.59 -3.61
N ALA A 44 -11.11 37.62 -2.57
CA ALA A 44 -12.07 36.60 -2.20
C ALA A 44 -12.96 36.20 -3.39
N ASN A 45 -12.89 34.92 -3.78
CA ASN A 45 -14.03 34.06 -4.10
C ASN A 45 -13.53 32.72 -4.65
N ARG A 46 -13.34 31.75 -3.76
CA ARG A 46 -13.57 30.35 -4.12
C ARG A 46 -14.13 29.60 -2.90
N PRO A 47 -15.45 29.35 -2.86
CA PRO A 47 -16.01 28.37 -1.97
C PRO A 47 -15.75 27.00 -2.59
N ASP A 48 -14.65 26.33 -2.23
CA ASP A 48 -14.58 24.89 -2.45
C ASP A 48 -15.32 24.22 -1.29
N THR A 49 -16.61 24.03 -1.59
CA THR A 49 -17.52 23.11 -0.94
C THR A 49 -16.97 21.69 -1.00
N GLY A 50 -16.84 21.07 0.17
CA GLY A 50 -17.02 19.63 0.40
C GLY A 50 -16.35 18.69 -0.58
N SER A 51 -15.13 18.26 -0.26
CA SER A 51 -14.72 16.90 -0.59
C SER A 51 -15.00 16.02 0.62
N THR A 52 -16.20 15.44 0.66
CA THR A 52 -16.41 14.14 1.29
C THR A 52 -16.19 13.11 0.20
N ASP A 53 -14.93 12.75 -0.03
CA ASP A 53 -14.62 11.47 -0.62
C ASP A 53 -13.97 10.64 0.48
N ALA A 54 -14.82 9.88 1.19
CA ALA A 54 -14.36 8.78 2.02
C ALA A 54 -13.94 7.65 1.08
N GLY A 55 -12.86 7.87 0.34
CA GLY A 55 -12.09 6.78 -0.23
C GLY A 55 -11.50 6.02 0.95
N THR A 56 -11.91 4.77 1.14
CA THR A 56 -11.29 3.86 2.09
C THR A 56 -9.83 3.68 1.66
N THR A 57 -8.92 4.43 2.27
CA THR A 57 -7.48 4.22 2.15
C THR A 57 -7.20 2.79 2.58
N THR A 58 -6.81 1.96 1.63
CA THR A 58 -6.53 0.55 1.88
C THR A 58 -5.11 0.46 2.42
N LEU A 59 -4.97 0.32 3.74
CA LEU A 59 -3.68 0.11 4.39
C LEU A 59 -3.15 -1.27 4.00
N LEU A 60 -1.92 -1.35 3.50
CA LEU A 60 -1.22 -2.63 3.33
C LEU A 60 -1.10 -3.32 4.70
N ALA A 61 -1.05 -4.64 4.73
CA ALA A 61 -0.94 -5.35 6.01
C ALA A 61 0.30 -4.94 6.82
N CYS A 62 1.39 -4.54 6.14
CA CYS A 62 2.61 -4.06 6.78
C CYS A 62 2.59 -2.56 7.16
N GLU A 63 1.54 -1.82 6.81
CA GLU A 63 1.31 -0.44 7.26
C GLU A 63 0.45 -0.38 8.54
N ARG A 64 0.02 -1.54 9.06
CA ARG A 64 -0.77 -1.61 10.29
C ARG A 64 0.10 -1.25 11.51
N ASP A 65 -0.52 -0.68 12.54
CA ASP A 65 0.15 -0.31 13.79
C ASP A 65 0.16 -1.44 14.85
N ASP A 66 -0.36 -2.63 14.53
CA ASP A 66 -0.45 -3.77 15.46
C ASP A 66 -0.42 -5.11 14.69
N LEU A 67 -0.52 -6.22 15.43
CA LEU A 67 -0.50 -7.57 14.91
C LEU A 67 -1.64 -7.86 13.92
N PHE A 68 -1.33 -8.67 12.91
CA PHE A 68 -2.32 -9.27 12.01
C PHE A 68 -2.03 -10.76 11.79
N MET A 69 -3.01 -11.49 11.28
CA MET A 69 -2.92 -12.92 10.98
C MET A 69 -2.41 -13.12 9.55
N SER A 70 -1.12 -13.42 9.39
CA SER A 70 -0.52 -13.64 8.07
C SER A 70 -0.67 -15.08 7.57
N GLY A 71 -1.06 -16.01 8.45
CA GLY A 71 -1.44 -17.36 8.03
C GLY A 71 -2.19 -18.16 9.09
N ILE A 72 -3.00 -19.12 8.66
CA ILE A 72 -3.77 -20.02 9.51
C ILE A 72 -3.63 -21.45 8.96
N ASP A 73 -3.13 -22.36 9.79
CA ASP A 73 -3.15 -23.80 9.52
C ASP A 73 -4.33 -24.40 10.29
N LEU A 74 -5.39 -24.70 9.55
CA LEU A 74 -6.65 -25.23 10.08
C LEU A 74 -6.50 -26.66 10.61
N ALA A 75 -5.58 -27.44 10.04
CA ALA A 75 -5.34 -28.83 10.43
C ALA A 75 -4.50 -28.91 11.71
N ALA A 76 -3.39 -28.17 11.76
CA ALA A 76 -2.53 -28.09 12.94
C ALA A 76 -3.11 -27.18 14.03
N LYS A 77 -4.16 -26.40 13.72
CA LYS A 77 -4.80 -25.42 14.60
C LYS A 77 -3.79 -24.41 15.11
N THR A 78 -3.05 -23.80 14.18
CA THR A 78 -2.09 -22.74 14.48
C THR A 78 -2.40 -21.49 13.68
N VAL A 79 -2.01 -20.34 14.22
CA VAL A 79 -2.07 -19.05 13.54
C VAL A 79 -0.68 -18.41 13.57
N ARG A 80 -0.26 -17.88 12.43
CA ARG A 80 0.94 -17.06 12.29
C ARG A 80 0.54 -15.60 12.46
N LEU A 81 1.08 -14.96 13.49
CA LEU A 81 0.92 -13.54 13.77
C LEU A 81 2.15 -12.80 13.24
N THR A 82 1.94 -11.75 12.46
CA THR A 82 3.02 -10.86 11.99
C THR A 82 2.93 -9.54 12.72
N ASN A 83 4.10 -9.04 13.15
CA ASN A 83 4.27 -7.74 13.77
C ASN A 83 4.88 -6.77 12.75
N PRO A 84 4.10 -5.83 12.18
CA PRO A 84 4.61 -4.84 11.25
C PRO A 84 5.43 -3.73 11.93
N THR A 85 5.35 -3.61 13.26
CA THR A 85 5.94 -2.48 13.99
C THR A 85 7.44 -2.63 14.18
N GLY A 86 8.10 -1.51 14.52
CA GLY A 86 9.52 -1.47 14.85
C GLY A 86 9.88 -1.92 16.28
N ALA A 87 8.92 -2.43 17.06
CA ALA A 87 9.16 -2.90 18.42
C ALA A 87 8.56 -4.30 18.65
N ASP A 88 9.18 -5.10 19.51
CA ASP A 88 8.66 -6.41 19.89
C ASP A 88 7.28 -6.28 20.57
N ILE A 89 6.32 -7.10 20.15
CA ILE A 89 4.99 -7.17 20.76
C ILE A 89 4.90 -8.40 21.66
N THR A 90 4.68 -8.18 22.96
CA THR A 90 4.40 -9.27 23.90
C THR A 90 2.93 -9.65 23.85
N ILE A 91 2.67 -10.91 23.51
CA ILE A 91 1.33 -11.51 23.50
C ILE A 91 1.11 -12.40 24.71
N GLY A 92 -0.15 -12.62 25.06
CA GLY A 92 -0.58 -13.42 26.21
C GLY A 92 -1.50 -12.65 27.15
N GLY A 93 -2.00 -13.33 28.18
CA GLY A 93 -2.95 -12.75 29.12
C GLY A 93 -4.27 -12.35 28.46
N THR A 94 -4.89 -11.27 28.90
CA THR A 94 -6.21 -10.83 28.41
C THR A 94 -6.15 -9.80 27.27
N ASN A 95 -4.94 -9.38 26.86
CA ASN A 95 -4.77 -8.30 25.89
C ASN A 95 -5.09 -8.77 24.48
N TYR A 96 -4.45 -9.86 24.04
CA TYR A 96 -4.70 -10.44 22.74
C TYR A 96 -5.56 -11.70 22.84
N GLN A 97 -6.68 -11.71 22.13
CA GLN A 97 -7.63 -12.81 22.15
C GLN A 97 -8.07 -13.20 20.74
N LEU A 98 -8.22 -14.50 20.51
CA LEU A 98 -8.87 -15.04 19.33
C LEU A 98 -10.36 -15.22 19.59
N CYS A 99 -11.19 -14.96 18.60
CA CYS A 99 -12.64 -15.03 18.69
C CYS A 99 -13.23 -15.69 17.43
N GLN A 100 -14.15 -16.64 17.61
CA GLN A 100 -14.93 -17.25 16.53
C GLN A 100 -16.42 -16.88 16.61
N GLY A 101 -16.84 -16.13 17.64
CA GLY A 101 -18.24 -15.76 17.79
C GLY A 101 -18.63 -15.35 19.21
N PRO A 102 -19.91 -15.04 19.45
CA PRO A 102 -20.41 -14.76 20.79
C PRO A 102 -20.11 -15.90 21.77
N GLY A 103 -19.40 -15.60 22.86
CA GLY A 103 -19.03 -16.59 23.88
C GLY A 103 -17.89 -17.54 23.51
N LEU A 104 -17.36 -17.46 22.28
CA LEU A 104 -16.25 -18.29 21.79
C LEU A 104 -15.02 -17.43 21.57
N TYR A 105 -14.33 -17.11 22.66
CA TYR A 105 -13.08 -16.37 22.66
C TYR A 105 -12.08 -16.96 23.65
N SER A 106 -10.79 -16.76 23.37
CA SER A 106 -9.73 -17.29 24.22
C SER A 106 -8.46 -16.46 24.10
N ALA A 107 -7.75 -16.33 25.21
CA ALA A 107 -6.44 -15.68 25.26
C ALA A 107 -5.42 -16.43 24.41
N LEU A 108 -4.56 -15.67 23.71
CA LEU A 108 -3.40 -16.27 23.06
C LEU A 108 -2.41 -16.86 24.09
N PRO A 109 -1.66 -17.91 23.73
CA PRO A 109 -0.49 -18.34 24.50
C PRO A 109 0.49 -17.18 24.68
N ALA A 110 1.20 -17.15 25.82
CA ALA A 110 2.23 -16.15 26.06
C ALA A 110 3.39 -16.29 25.07
N GLY A 111 3.88 -15.17 24.55
CA GLY A 111 4.95 -15.14 23.57
C GLY A 111 5.40 -13.72 23.22
N VAL A 112 6.42 -13.61 22.38
CA VAL A 112 6.90 -12.33 21.84
C VAL A 112 6.94 -12.45 20.32
N VAL A 113 6.25 -11.54 19.63
CA VAL A 113 6.32 -11.41 18.17
C VAL A 113 7.38 -10.35 17.88
N PRO A 114 8.54 -10.73 17.31
CA PRO A 114 9.64 -9.79 17.12
C PRO A 114 9.27 -8.67 16.15
N ALA A 115 9.86 -7.48 16.30
CA ALA A 115 9.71 -6.35 15.37
C ALA A 115 9.94 -6.79 13.91
N GLY A 116 9.01 -6.47 13.00
CA GLY A 116 9.03 -6.88 11.59
C GLY A 116 8.86 -8.39 11.32
N GLY A 117 8.78 -9.21 12.36
CA GLY A 117 8.81 -10.66 12.25
C GLY A 117 7.45 -11.32 12.50
N SER A 118 7.48 -12.65 12.61
CA SER A 118 6.28 -13.44 12.87
C SER A 118 6.49 -14.48 13.96
N LEU A 119 5.40 -14.86 14.61
CA LEU A 119 5.34 -15.96 15.56
C LEU A 119 4.17 -16.88 15.22
N VAL A 120 4.42 -18.19 15.18
CA VAL A 120 3.35 -19.19 15.07
C VAL A 120 2.91 -19.59 16.47
N VAL A 121 1.61 -19.46 16.74
CA VAL A 121 1.00 -19.82 18.03
C VAL A 121 -0.12 -20.83 17.83
N ALA A 122 -0.29 -21.70 18.83
CA ALA A 122 -1.41 -22.63 18.85
C ALA A 122 -2.72 -21.87 19.10
N ILE A 123 -3.76 -22.24 18.34
CA ILE A 123 -5.13 -21.79 18.58
C ILE A 123 -5.64 -22.51 19.84
N PRO A 124 -6.13 -21.79 20.87
CA PRO A 124 -6.60 -22.41 22.10
C PRO A 124 -7.68 -23.46 21.85
N SER A 125 -7.60 -24.59 22.56
CA SER A 125 -8.52 -25.74 22.36
C SER A 125 -9.98 -25.45 22.70
N SER A 126 -10.27 -24.32 23.36
CA SER A 126 -11.63 -23.82 23.59
C SER A 126 -12.29 -23.28 22.31
N LEU A 127 -11.52 -23.04 21.26
CA LEU A 127 -11.99 -22.65 19.93
C LEU A 127 -12.03 -23.88 19.02
N THR A 128 -13.12 -24.04 18.28
CA THR A 128 -13.31 -25.17 17.36
C THR A 128 -13.02 -24.69 15.94
N ILE A 129 -11.85 -25.03 15.43
CA ILE A 129 -11.49 -24.76 14.02
C ILE A 129 -12.05 -25.88 13.15
N ASP A 130 -12.93 -25.52 12.23
CA ASP A 130 -13.43 -26.38 11.15
C ASP A 130 -12.57 -26.15 9.90
N THR A 131 -12.06 -27.23 9.33
CA THR A 131 -11.18 -27.23 8.16
C THR A 131 -11.91 -26.99 6.84
N VAL A 132 -13.25 -26.91 6.84
CA VAL A 132 -14.08 -26.71 5.64
C VAL A 132 -14.62 -25.28 5.58
N SER A 133 -15.13 -24.75 6.69
CA SER A 133 -15.71 -23.41 6.73
C SER A 133 -15.60 -22.79 8.12
N GLY A 134 -15.37 -21.49 8.20
CA GLY A 134 -15.24 -20.83 9.50
C GLY A 134 -14.76 -19.39 9.43
N THR A 135 -14.58 -18.81 10.61
CA THR A 135 -14.01 -17.48 10.79
C THR A 135 -13.06 -17.48 11.98
N LEU A 136 -12.12 -16.55 11.96
CA LEU A 136 -11.24 -16.25 13.09
C LEU A 136 -11.01 -14.73 13.13
N ALA A 137 -11.16 -14.15 14.31
CA ALA A 137 -10.91 -12.74 14.55
C ALA A 137 -9.86 -12.57 15.65
N LEU A 138 -8.96 -11.61 15.47
CA LEU A 138 -7.96 -11.20 16.44
C LEU A 138 -8.40 -9.89 17.10
N TYR A 139 -8.31 -9.82 18.43
CA TYR A 139 -8.70 -8.64 19.20
C TYR A 139 -7.58 -8.14 20.11
N ASN A 140 -7.49 -6.82 20.27
CA ASN A 140 -6.72 -6.10 21.29
C ASN A 140 -7.36 -4.72 21.57
N PRO A 141 -7.84 -4.44 22.80
CA PRO A 141 -8.06 -5.39 23.90
C PRO A 141 -9.23 -6.34 23.59
N GLY A 142 -9.56 -7.26 24.51
CA GLY A 142 -10.71 -8.18 24.41
C GLY A 142 -12.10 -7.53 24.48
N SER A 143 -12.38 -6.50 23.68
CA SER A 143 -13.67 -5.85 23.52
C SER A 143 -14.38 -6.33 22.25
N PHE A 144 -15.16 -7.40 22.37
CA PHE A 144 -15.72 -8.13 21.21
C PHE A 144 -16.93 -7.48 20.52
N THR A 145 -17.23 -6.22 20.81
CA THR A 145 -18.39 -5.52 20.26
C THR A 145 -17.99 -4.28 19.45
N THR A 146 -16.72 -3.90 19.50
CA THR A 146 -16.18 -2.68 18.89
C THR A 146 -15.24 -3.03 17.75
N ARG A 147 -15.35 -2.27 16.65
CA ARG A 147 -14.48 -2.40 15.48
C ARG A 147 -13.03 -2.10 15.80
N ASP A 148 -12.77 -1.06 16.59
CA ASP A 148 -11.41 -0.60 16.92
C ASP A 148 -10.63 -1.56 17.83
N ALA A 149 -11.34 -2.49 18.48
CA ALA A 149 -10.69 -3.54 19.27
C ALA A 149 -10.41 -4.80 18.46
N MET A 150 -11.01 -4.94 17.28
CA MET A 150 -10.67 -6.02 16.35
C MET A 150 -9.47 -5.55 15.55
N LEU A 151 -8.39 -6.32 15.58
CA LEU A 151 -7.18 -6.04 14.81
C LEU A 151 -7.23 -6.69 13.44
N ASP A 152 -7.87 -7.86 13.34
CA ASP A 152 -7.91 -8.61 12.11
C ASP A 152 -9.08 -9.60 12.07
N TYR A 153 -9.49 -9.97 10.87
CA TYR A 153 -10.58 -10.92 10.62
C TYR A 153 -10.27 -11.74 9.37
N VAL A 154 -10.45 -13.06 9.45
CA VAL A 154 -10.33 -13.96 8.30
C VAL A 154 -11.54 -14.88 8.27
N CYS A 155 -12.12 -15.09 7.09
CA CYS A 155 -13.14 -16.12 6.89
C CYS A 155 -12.82 -17.03 5.71
N TRP A 156 -13.23 -18.30 5.80
CA TRP A 156 -12.97 -19.32 4.80
C TRP A 156 -14.19 -20.22 4.54
N GLY A 157 -14.18 -20.89 3.39
CA GLY A 157 -15.30 -21.70 2.90
C GLY A 157 -16.57 -20.88 2.78
N ASP A 158 -17.67 -21.38 3.33
CA ASP A 158 -18.96 -20.68 3.38
C ASP A 158 -19.08 -19.72 4.60
N GLY A 159 -17.99 -19.53 5.36
CA GLY A 159 -17.93 -18.65 6.52
C GLY A 159 -18.72 -19.11 7.74
N ALA A 160 -19.34 -20.30 7.73
CA ALA A 160 -20.08 -20.91 8.86
C ALA A 160 -21.03 -19.94 9.61
N GLY A 161 -21.78 -19.11 8.87
CA GLY A 161 -22.69 -18.10 9.45
C GLY A 161 -22.02 -16.75 9.79
N THR A 162 -20.77 -16.57 9.35
CA THR A 162 -19.95 -15.35 9.41
C THR A 162 -20.04 -14.56 10.72
N PRO A 163 -19.86 -15.22 11.87
CA PRO A 163 -19.91 -14.53 13.15
C PRO A 163 -18.83 -13.44 13.18
N ARG A 164 -19.22 -12.24 13.63
CA ARG A 164 -18.40 -11.03 13.71
C ARG A 164 -18.07 -10.32 12.39
N LEU A 165 -18.52 -10.84 11.23
CA LEU A 165 -18.40 -10.12 9.97
C LEU A 165 -19.05 -8.73 10.04
N ASN A 166 -20.20 -8.63 10.72
CA ASN A 166 -20.89 -7.37 10.97
C ASN A 166 -20.11 -6.36 11.84
N ILE A 167 -19.02 -6.78 12.48
CA ILE A 167 -18.08 -5.91 13.19
C ILE A 167 -16.89 -5.60 12.29
N ALA A 168 -16.34 -6.60 11.59
CA ALA A 168 -15.23 -6.43 10.65
C ALA A 168 -15.57 -5.47 9.48
N GLN A 169 -16.83 -5.46 9.03
CA GLN A 169 -17.36 -4.56 7.99
C GLN A 169 -17.72 -3.16 8.50
N ARG A 170 -17.58 -2.88 9.80
CA ARG A 170 -17.79 -1.53 10.31
C ARG A 170 -16.55 -0.69 10.03
N VAL A 171 -16.78 0.57 9.66
CA VAL A 171 -15.72 1.56 9.57
C VAL A 171 -15.21 1.86 10.98
N GLY A 172 -13.90 1.71 11.19
CA GLY A 172 -13.23 2.04 12.44
C GLY A 172 -12.99 3.53 12.60
N THR A 173 -12.40 3.93 13.73
CA THR A 173 -11.96 5.32 13.93
C THR A 173 -10.88 5.76 12.94
N ASP A 174 -10.18 4.81 12.35
CA ASP A 174 -9.18 4.97 11.30
C ASP A 174 -9.79 5.18 9.89
N GLY A 175 -11.12 5.12 9.76
CA GLY A 175 -11.80 5.25 8.47
C GLY A 175 -11.77 3.99 7.60
N THR A 176 -11.27 2.85 8.11
CA THR A 176 -11.14 1.60 7.34
C THR A 176 -12.05 0.48 7.86
N VAL A 177 -12.31 -0.52 7.03
CA VAL A 177 -12.92 -1.80 7.45
C VAL A 177 -11.85 -2.90 7.46
N LEU A 178 -12.02 -3.94 8.29
CA LEU A 178 -11.10 -5.09 8.30
C LEU A 178 -11.45 -6.15 7.27
N TRP A 179 -12.71 -6.17 6.83
CA TRP A 179 -13.15 -7.13 5.85
C TRP A 179 -14.17 -6.48 4.92
N ASP A 180 -13.77 -6.26 3.67
CA ASP A 180 -14.61 -5.79 2.60
C ASP A 180 -15.55 -6.91 2.11
N ASP A 181 -16.66 -6.51 1.49
CA ASP A 181 -17.69 -7.44 1.01
C ASP A 181 -17.22 -8.20 -0.25
N GLY A 182 -16.36 -9.20 -0.03
CA GLY A 182 -15.75 -10.05 -1.06
C GLY A 182 -15.95 -11.56 -0.83
N GLY A 183 -16.81 -11.93 0.12
CA GLY A 183 -17.02 -13.32 0.53
C GLY A 183 -15.89 -13.86 1.41
N CYS A 184 -15.74 -15.19 1.42
CA CYS A 184 -14.76 -15.92 2.22
C CYS A 184 -13.78 -16.71 1.34
N VAL A 185 -12.58 -16.93 1.86
CA VAL A 185 -11.48 -17.58 1.15
C VAL A 185 -11.88 -19.00 0.76
N GLN A 186 -11.80 -19.32 -0.53
CA GLN A 186 -12.10 -20.65 -1.05
C GLN A 186 -10.92 -21.59 -0.81
N LEU A 187 -11.13 -22.63 -0.01
CA LEU A 187 -10.05 -23.54 0.39
C LEU A 187 -9.62 -24.52 -0.71
N ALA A 188 -10.54 -24.92 -1.60
CA ALA A 188 -10.30 -25.93 -2.64
C ALA A 188 -9.65 -27.23 -2.09
N GLY A 189 -10.01 -27.63 -0.87
CA GLY A 189 -9.46 -28.79 -0.17
C GLY A 189 -8.17 -28.55 0.63
N SER A 190 -7.62 -27.34 0.60
CA SER A 190 -6.50 -26.92 1.46
C SER A 190 -6.94 -26.76 2.91
N THR A 191 -6.01 -26.98 3.83
CA THR A 191 -6.15 -26.64 5.26
C THR A 191 -5.36 -25.40 5.65
N ASP A 192 -4.68 -24.77 4.70
CA ASP A 192 -3.84 -23.61 4.95
C ASP A 192 -4.39 -22.36 4.25
N LEU A 193 -4.31 -21.25 4.97
CA LEU A 193 -4.60 -19.90 4.51
C LEU A 193 -3.36 -19.05 4.73
N TYR A 194 -2.93 -18.33 3.71
CA TYR A 194 -1.78 -17.43 3.78
C TYR A 194 -2.15 -16.09 3.16
N LEU A 195 -1.85 -15.00 3.86
CA LEU A 195 -1.97 -13.66 3.31
C LEU A 195 -0.99 -13.50 2.14
N ARG A 196 -1.44 -12.95 1.02
CA ARG A 196 -0.60 -12.64 -0.13
C ARG A 196 0.30 -11.46 0.23
N THR A 197 1.55 -11.53 -0.21
CA THR A 197 2.47 -10.39 -0.06
C THR A 197 1.89 -9.19 -0.82
N GLY A 198 2.07 -7.99 -0.26
CA GLY A 198 1.59 -6.75 -0.88
C GLY A 198 0.08 -6.51 -0.80
N THR A 199 -0.69 -7.32 -0.06
CA THR A 199 -2.14 -7.11 0.08
C THR A 199 -2.53 -6.55 1.45
N PRO A 200 -3.67 -5.83 1.53
CA PRO A 200 -4.18 -5.29 2.80
C PRO A 200 -4.71 -6.39 3.75
N GLY A 201 -5.09 -7.55 3.21
CA GLY A 201 -5.65 -8.65 4.00
C GLY A 201 -7.09 -8.43 4.44
N ASN A 202 -7.85 -7.64 3.69
CA ASN A 202 -9.22 -7.26 3.99
C ASN A 202 -10.24 -7.90 3.04
N THR A 203 -9.84 -8.75 2.11
CA THR A 203 -10.74 -9.51 1.23
C THR A 203 -10.36 -10.97 1.13
N ALA A 204 -11.28 -11.81 0.64
CA ALA A 204 -10.99 -13.21 0.35
C ALA A 204 -9.86 -13.39 -0.71
N SER A 205 -9.74 -12.46 -1.67
CA SER A 205 -8.70 -12.50 -2.71
C SER A 205 -7.29 -12.19 -2.21
N ASP A 206 -7.18 -11.59 -1.03
CA ASP A 206 -5.91 -11.27 -0.38
C ASP A 206 -5.26 -12.49 0.25
N TYR A 207 -5.98 -13.61 0.36
CA TYR A 207 -5.46 -14.86 0.91
C TYR A 207 -5.36 -15.93 -0.18
N ARG A 208 -4.44 -16.86 0.02
CA ARG A 208 -4.23 -18.02 -0.87
C ARG A 208 -3.95 -19.28 -0.07
N ASN A 209 -4.06 -20.42 -0.73
CA ASN A 209 -3.82 -21.76 -0.19
C ASN A 209 -2.41 -22.28 -0.50
N SER A 210 -1.44 -21.38 -0.68
CA SER A 210 -0.04 -21.72 -0.94
C SER A 210 0.85 -20.87 -0.04
N PRO A 211 1.92 -21.43 0.54
CA PRO A 211 2.77 -20.71 1.48
C PRO A 211 3.19 -19.34 0.96
N SER A 212 3.12 -18.34 1.83
CA SER A 212 3.77 -17.05 1.65
C SER A 212 4.57 -16.75 2.91
N ASN A 213 5.73 -16.11 2.74
CA ASN A 213 6.45 -15.51 3.83
C ASN A 213 6.18 -14.02 3.77
N VAL A 214 5.18 -13.57 4.53
CA VAL A 214 4.98 -12.13 4.74
C VAL A 214 6.04 -11.66 5.72
N VAL A 215 6.99 -10.88 5.22
CA VAL A 215 8.01 -10.20 6.02
C VAL A 215 7.72 -8.72 5.91
N CYS A 216 7.38 -8.08 7.03
CA CYS A 216 7.26 -6.63 7.05
C CYS A 216 8.66 -6.08 7.30
N MET A 217 9.26 -5.53 6.25
CA MET A 217 10.50 -4.79 6.42
C MET A 217 10.17 -3.53 7.21
N VAL A 218 10.53 -3.53 8.49
CA VAL A 218 10.52 -2.30 9.27
C VAL A 218 11.50 -1.38 8.58
N SER A 219 11.01 -0.29 7.99
CA SER A 219 11.89 0.82 7.65
C SER A 219 12.48 1.26 8.98
N SER A 220 13.73 0.88 9.24
CA SER A 220 14.47 1.48 10.35
C SER A 220 14.55 2.95 9.98
N THR A 221 13.68 3.76 10.57
CA THR A 221 13.90 5.20 10.62
C THR A 221 15.29 5.33 11.23
N ASP A 222 16.26 5.63 10.39
CA ASP A 222 17.59 6.00 10.83
C ASP A 222 17.39 7.23 11.70
N ALA A 223 17.36 7.02 13.03
CA ALA A 223 17.33 8.09 14.00
C ALA A 223 18.65 8.91 13.98
N GLY A 224 19.51 8.68 12.99
CA GLY A 224 20.62 9.51 12.59
C GLY A 224 20.17 10.90 12.14
N VAL A 225 20.05 11.81 13.12
CA VAL A 225 20.51 13.19 13.03
C VAL A 225 20.17 13.91 11.71
N ASP A 226 18.88 14.17 11.46
CA ASP A 226 18.50 15.35 10.68
C ASP A 226 17.31 16.05 11.35
N ALA A 227 17.62 16.67 12.49
CA ALA A 227 16.72 17.58 13.18
C ALA A 227 16.56 18.85 12.31
N GLY A 228 15.60 18.87 11.38
CA GLY A 228 15.34 20.12 10.66
C GLY A 228 14.38 20.13 9.48
N VAL A 229 13.89 19.00 8.99
CA VAL A 229 12.92 19.01 7.87
C VAL A 229 11.70 18.20 8.26
N THR A 230 10.61 18.91 8.55
CA THR A 230 9.25 18.36 8.54
C THR A 230 9.02 17.74 7.17
N ASP A 231 9.10 16.42 7.11
CA ASP A 231 8.60 15.66 5.97
C ASP A 231 7.08 15.84 5.94
N MET A 232 6.62 16.67 5.01
CA MET A 232 5.20 16.80 4.63
C MET A 232 4.88 15.90 3.43
N GLY A 233 5.64 14.83 3.24
CA GLY A 233 5.37 13.79 2.24
C GLY A 233 4.06 13.08 2.56
N VAL A 234 3.07 13.39 1.75
CA VAL A 234 1.77 12.74 1.68
C VAL A 234 2.00 11.28 1.30
N ASP A 235 1.85 10.36 2.26
CA ASP A 235 1.79 8.92 2.02
C ASP A 235 0.40 8.58 1.45
N ALA A 236 0.23 8.74 0.13
CA ALA A 236 -1.04 8.54 -0.57
C ALA A 236 -0.93 7.57 -1.75
N GLY A 237 -0.79 6.26 -1.43
CA GLY A 237 -1.29 5.06 -2.12
C GLY A 237 -0.71 4.67 -3.49
N PRO A 238 -1.13 3.55 -4.11
CA PRO A 238 -1.65 2.25 -3.64
C PRO A 238 -0.66 1.08 -3.87
N VAL A 239 -1.05 -0.14 -3.44
CA VAL A 239 -0.40 -1.46 -3.60
C VAL A 239 0.67 -1.52 -4.69
N ALA A 240 1.91 -1.70 -4.27
CA ALA A 240 3.01 -1.88 -5.17
C ALA A 240 3.41 -3.36 -5.30
N ILE A 241 3.60 -3.78 -6.55
CA ILE A 241 3.94 -5.17 -6.89
C ILE A 241 5.46 -5.26 -6.94
N LEU A 242 6.04 -6.09 -6.08
CA LEU A 242 7.45 -6.45 -6.14
C LEU A 242 7.77 -6.99 -7.54
N GLU A 243 8.94 -6.68 -8.09
CA GLU A 243 9.35 -7.09 -9.44
C GLU A 243 9.10 -8.58 -9.76
N CYS A 244 9.24 -9.48 -8.77
CA CYS A 244 9.03 -10.92 -8.91
C CYS A 244 7.56 -11.39 -8.90
N GLU A 245 6.62 -10.49 -8.63
CA GLU A 245 5.18 -10.75 -8.64
C GLU A 245 4.51 -10.27 -9.93
N ARG A 246 5.27 -9.61 -10.82
CA ARG A 246 4.76 -9.15 -12.10
C ARG A 246 4.48 -10.32 -13.05
N THR A 247 3.45 -10.15 -13.87
CA THR A 247 3.00 -11.14 -14.87
C THR A 247 3.45 -10.82 -16.29
N THR A 248 4.24 -9.75 -16.46
CA THR A 248 4.73 -9.24 -17.75
C THR A 248 6.24 -9.02 -17.69
N LEU A 249 6.85 -8.78 -18.84
CA LEU A 249 8.25 -8.31 -18.91
C LEU A 249 8.40 -6.98 -18.15
N ILE A 250 9.59 -6.77 -17.59
CA ILE A 250 10.00 -5.52 -16.93
C ILE A 250 11.27 -4.97 -17.56
N ILE A 251 11.48 -3.66 -17.40
CA ILE A 251 12.72 -2.97 -17.75
C ILE A 251 13.69 -3.16 -16.57
N GLU A 252 14.71 -4.00 -16.76
CA GLU A 252 15.78 -4.24 -15.77
C GLU A 252 16.83 -3.13 -15.84
N SER A 253 17.24 -2.74 -17.05
CA SER A 253 18.22 -1.67 -17.22
C SER A 253 18.14 -0.93 -18.55
N VAL A 254 18.59 0.33 -18.56
CA VAL A 254 18.78 1.15 -19.76
C VAL A 254 20.19 1.73 -19.77
N ASN A 255 20.97 1.45 -20.81
CA ASN A 255 22.30 1.99 -21.01
C ASN A 255 22.26 3.19 -21.96
N THR A 256 22.39 4.39 -21.41
CA THR A 256 22.36 5.66 -22.16
C THR A 256 23.61 5.90 -23.01
N GLN A 257 24.69 5.14 -22.80
CA GLN A 257 25.91 5.23 -23.60
C GLN A 257 25.83 4.37 -24.86
N THR A 258 25.40 3.12 -24.72
CA THR A 258 25.37 2.15 -25.82
C THR A 258 24.03 2.14 -26.55
N GLY A 259 23.00 2.75 -25.97
CA GLY A 259 21.65 2.69 -26.51
C GLY A 259 20.98 1.33 -26.25
N GLU A 260 21.45 0.56 -25.27
CA GLU A 260 20.93 -0.79 -25.00
C GLU A 260 19.86 -0.80 -23.92
N ILE A 261 18.88 -1.69 -24.07
CA ILE A 261 17.80 -1.92 -23.13
C ILE A 261 17.84 -3.39 -22.75
N THR A 262 17.76 -3.68 -21.45
CA THR A 262 17.63 -5.03 -20.92
C THR A 262 16.22 -5.22 -20.37
N LEU A 263 15.51 -6.22 -20.91
CA LEU A 263 14.25 -6.68 -20.36
C LEU A 263 14.45 -7.98 -19.59
N TYR A 264 13.71 -8.14 -18.51
CA TYR A 264 13.71 -9.33 -17.67
C TYR A 264 12.30 -9.94 -17.61
N ASN A 265 12.24 -11.27 -17.63
CA ASN A 265 11.02 -12.03 -17.43
C ASN A 265 10.96 -12.53 -15.97
N PRO A 266 10.20 -11.87 -15.08
CA PRO A 266 10.08 -12.28 -13.68
C PRO A 266 9.17 -13.51 -13.48
N THR A 267 8.55 -14.02 -14.54
CA THR A 267 7.55 -15.08 -14.42
C THR A 267 8.18 -16.48 -14.45
N GLY A 268 7.47 -17.45 -13.88
CA GLY A 268 7.78 -18.87 -13.99
C GLY A 268 7.43 -19.50 -15.34
N SER A 269 7.00 -18.71 -16.33
CA SER A 269 6.64 -19.18 -17.67
C SER A 269 7.45 -18.45 -18.76
N THR A 270 7.50 -19.05 -19.95
CA THR A 270 8.18 -18.43 -21.10
C THR A 270 7.30 -17.33 -21.70
N ILE A 271 7.89 -16.15 -21.96
CA ILE A 271 7.25 -15.05 -22.70
C ILE A 271 7.92 -14.95 -24.08
N THR A 272 7.13 -14.88 -25.16
CA THR A 272 7.66 -14.67 -26.51
C THR A 272 7.12 -13.37 -27.06
N THR A 273 8.01 -12.46 -27.43
CA THR A 273 7.65 -11.21 -28.09
C THR A 273 7.58 -11.44 -29.59
N THR A 274 6.49 -11.04 -30.22
CA THR A 274 6.33 -11.07 -31.69
C THR A 274 5.87 -9.70 -32.23
N GLY A 275 6.27 -8.63 -31.54
CA GLY A 275 5.84 -7.25 -31.79
C GLY A 275 4.57 -6.84 -31.05
N ASP A 276 4.07 -7.70 -30.17
CA ASP A 276 3.03 -7.42 -29.17
C ASP A 276 3.51 -6.43 -28.12
N TYR A 277 4.73 -6.63 -27.60
CA TYR A 277 5.36 -5.66 -26.71
C TYR A 277 5.90 -4.45 -27.47
N GLN A 278 5.65 -3.26 -26.91
CA GLN A 278 5.97 -1.98 -27.54
C GLN A 278 6.65 -1.06 -26.53
N LEU A 279 7.72 -0.40 -26.96
CA LEU A 279 8.36 0.69 -26.25
C LEU A 279 7.70 2.00 -26.68
N CYS A 280 7.48 2.92 -25.75
CA CYS A 280 6.87 4.22 -26.03
C CYS A 280 7.59 5.35 -25.26
N GLN A 281 7.86 6.44 -25.97
CA GLN A 281 8.38 7.70 -25.42
C GLN A 281 7.48 8.88 -25.80
N GLY A 282 6.19 8.63 -25.99
CA GLY A 282 5.18 9.65 -26.26
C GLY A 282 4.45 9.50 -27.60
N PRO A 283 3.56 10.44 -27.92
CA PRO A 283 2.75 10.40 -29.14
C PRO A 283 3.63 10.36 -30.39
N GLY A 284 3.41 9.37 -31.26
CA GLY A 284 4.19 9.20 -32.48
C GLY A 284 5.59 8.60 -32.29
N ASN A 285 6.01 8.36 -31.04
CA ASN A 285 7.29 7.73 -30.74
C ASN A 285 7.09 6.38 -30.02
N TYR A 286 6.96 5.33 -30.83
CA TYR A 286 6.77 3.96 -30.38
C TYR A 286 7.49 2.99 -31.32
N ALA A 287 7.96 1.88 -30.76
CA ALA A 287 8.64 0.84 -31.52
C ALA A 287 8.42 -0.52 -30.89
N ALA A 288 8.28 -1.55 -31.73
CA ALA A 288 8.15 -2.93 -31.27
C ALA A 288 9.42 -3.40 -30.57
N VAL A 289 9.26 -4.12 -29.46
CA VAL A 289 10.35 -4.90 -28.88
C VAL A 289 10.77 -5.97 -29.90
N PRO A 290 12.08 -6.16 -30.17
CA PRO A 290 12.53 -7.20 -31.09
C PRO A 290 11.98 -8.58 -30.72
N ALA A 291 11.68 -9.39 -31.74
CA ALA A 291 11.15 -10.72 -31.52
C ALA A 291 12.17 -11.59 -30.78
N HIS A 292 11.80 -12.06 -29.60
CA HIS A 292 12.66 -12.86 -28.72
C HIS A 292 11.82 -13.78 -27.82
N THR A 293 12.40 -14.91 -27.43
CA THR A 293 11.79 -15.84 -26.47
C THR A 293 12.54 -15.74 -25.15
N TYR A 294 11.91 -15.13 -24.15
CA TYR A 294 12.38 -15.03 -22.78
C TYR A 294 11.96 -16.30 -22.02
N ALA A 295 12.91 -17.17 -21.70
CA ALA A 295 12.67 -18.26 -20.76
C ALA A 295 12.23 -17.71 -19.39
N ALA A 296 11.64 -18.56 -18.55
CA ALA A 296 11.34 -18.20 -17.16
C ALA A 296 12.59 -17.66 -16.46
N TYR A 297 12.44 -16.55 -15.73
CA TYR A 297 13.52 -15.91 -14.96
C TYR A 297 14.77 -15.53 -15.79
N SER A 298 14.58 -15.17 -17.06
CA SER A 298 15.68 -14.82 -17.97
C SER A 298 15.65 -13.36 -18.42
N ARG A 299 16.82 -12.84 -18.82
CA ARG A 299 17.00 -11.48 -19.35
C ARG A 299 17.51 -11.49 -20.79
N HIS A 300 17.16 -10.45 -21.53
CA HIS A 300 17.69 -10.20 -22.87
C HIS A 300 18.00 -8.72 -23.07
N THR A 301 19.18 -8.44 -23.61
CA THR A 301 19.64 -7.08 -23.95
C THR A 301 19.61 -6.89 -25.46
N PHE A 302 19.06 -5.77 -25.90
CA PHE A 302 19.01 -5.38 -27.31
C PHE A 302 19.21 -3.87 -27.47
N SER A 303 19.67 -3.44 -28.64
CA SER A 303 19.76 -2.02 -28.97
C SER A 303 18.37 -1.41 -29.12
N ALA A 304 18.20 -0.18 -28.63
CA ALA A 304 16.96 0.57 -28.72
C ALA A 304 16.44 0.59 -30.18
N PRO A 305 15.21 0.11 -30.43
CA PRO A 305 14.66 0.04 -31.77
C PRO A 305 14.35 1.44 -32.32
N GLY A 306 14.30 1.56 -33.66
CA GLY A 306 14.15 2.85 -34.33
C GLY A 306 12.96 3.67 -33.81
N GLY A 307 13.21 4.94 -33.52
CA GLY A 307 12.27 5.86 -32.87
C GLY A 307 12.58 6.07 -31.39
N ILE A 308 13.00 5.02 -30.69
CA ILE A 308 13.35 5.11 -29.27
C ILE A 308 14.74 5.72 -29.10
N SER A 309 14.83 6.80 -28.34
CA SER A 309 16.10 7.40 -27.91
C SER A 309 16.27 7.27 -26.41
N VAL A 310 17.34 6.61 -25.97
CA VAL A 310 17.64 6.45 -24.53
C VAL A 310 18.72 7.44 -24.07
N ASP A 311 18.65 8.68 -24.58
CA ASP A 311 19.56 9.75 -24.22
C ASP A 311 19.45 10.14 -22.72
N ALA A 312 20.29 11.08 -22.29
CA ALA A 312 20.11 11.72 -20.99
C ALA A 312 18.71 12.37 -20.90
N ASP A 313 18.16 12.44 -19.68
CA ASP A 313 16.91 13.14 -19.39
C ASP A 313 15.67 12.58 -20.11
N ALA A 314 15.49 11.26 -20.10
CA ALA A 314 14.40 10.58 -20.80
C ALA A 314 13.54 9.69 -19.89
N SER A 315 12.46 9.17 -20.48
CA SER A 315 11.63 8.12 -19.90
C SER A 315 11.29 7.06 -20.93
N LEU A 316 10.96 5.86 -20.48
CA LEU A 316 10.61 4.73 -21.31
C LEU A 316 9.44 3.97 -20.69
N ALA A 317 8.35 3.86 -21.44
CA ALA A 317 7.22 3.01 -21.08
C ALA A 317 7.28 1.72 -21.90
N LEU A 318 7.08 0.58 -21.24
CA LEU A 318 6.89 -0.72 -21.86
C LEU A 318 5.39 -1.06 -21.84
N TYR A 319 4.84 -1.39 -22.98
CA TYR A 319 3.45 -1.83 -23.14
C TYR A 319 3.42 -3.31 -23.55
N SER A 320 2.53 -4.09 -22.94
CA SER A 320 2.28 -5.50 -23.32
C SER A 320 1.32 -5.63 -24.51
N VAL A 321 0.57 -4.57 -24.80
CA VAL A 321 -0.34 -4.45 -25.95
C VAL A 321 -0.25 -3.01 -26.48
N ALA A 322 -0.35 -2.82 -27.80
CA ALA A 322 -0.29 -1.50 -28.46
C ALA A 322 -1.50 -0.58 -28.18
N SER A 323 -1.76 -0.27 -26.90
CA SER A 323 -2.80 0.62 -26.39
C SER A 323 -2.17 1.78 -25.62
N PHE A 324 -1.56 2.69 -26.38
CA PHE A 324 -0.74 3.78 -25.86
C PHE A 324 -1.59 4.91 -25.26
N GLY A 325 -1.92 4.79 -23.99
CA GLY A 325 -2.80 5.70 -23.25
C GLY A 325 -3.63 4.98 -22.19
N SER A 326 -3.62 3.64 -22.21
CA SER A 326 -4.18 2.85 -21.13
C SER A 326 -3.09 2.45 -20.14
N ARG A 327 -3.27 2.80 -18.87
CA ARG A 327 -2.44 2.31 -17.76
C ARG A 327 -2.40 0.78 -17.72
N ASN A 328 -3.53 0.12 -17.97
CA ASN A 328 -3.65 -1.35 -17.92
C ASN A 328 -2.88 -2.07 -19.04
N ALA A 329 -2.53 -1.35 -20.11
CA ALA A 329 -1.70 -1.90 -21.17
C ALA A 329 -0.21 -1.67 -20.92
N MET A 330 0.14 -0.81 -19.96
CA MET A 330 1.52 -0.52 -19.59
C MET A 330 2.02 -1.60 -18.63
N ALA A 331 3.04 -2.33 -19.06
CA ALA A 331 3.72 -3.37 -18.30
C ALA A 331 4.78 -2.81 -17.36
N ASP A 332 5.45 -1.72 -17.76
CA ASP A 332 6.46 -1.07 -16.94
C ASP A 332 6.72 0.39 -17.34
N TYR A 333 7.28 1.17 -16.43
CA TYR A 333 7.71 2.54 -16.65
C TYR A 333 9.04 2.80 -15.94
N MET A 334 9.98 3.44 -16.64
CA MET A 334 11.25 3.89 -16.08
C MET A 334 11.51 5.32 -16.51
N CYS A 335 11.99 6.18 -15.61
CA CYS A 335 12.48 7.50 -15.98
C CYS A 335 13.77 7.89 -15.27
N TRP A 336 14.59 8.68 -15.96
CA TRP A 336 15.92 9.08 -15.49
C TRP A 336 16.30 10.49 -15.92
N GLY A 337 17.29 11.06 -15.24
CA GLY A 337 17.76 12.43 -15.46
C GLY A 337 16.87 13.48 -14.78
N THR A 338 17.28 14.73 -14.91
CA THR A 338 16.74 15.91 -14.19
C THR A 338 15.92 16.85 -15.06
N GLY A 339 16.00 16.73 -16.39
CA GLY A 339 15.29 17.57 -17.35
C GLY A 339 14.43 16.79 -18.33
N GLY A 340 13.95 17.42 -19.41
CA GLY A 340 13.26 16.75 -20.51
C GLY A 340 11.77 16.49 -20.28
N THR A 341 11.09 16.03 -21.32
CA THR A 341 9.70 15.60 -21.21
C THR A 341 9.63 14.22 -20.55
N ARG A 342 8.53 13.94 -19.85
CA ARG A 342 8.23 12.61 -19.28
C ARG A 342 6.93 12.08 -19.85
N PRO A 343 6.93 11.70 -21.15
CA PRO A 343 5.73 11.18 -21.77
C PRO A 343 5.29 9.93 -21.03
N ARG A 344 3.97 9.78 -20.86
CA ARG A 344 3.35 8.65 -20.17
C ARG A 344 3.52 8.63 -18.64
N LEU A 345 4.15 9.63 -18.02
CA LEU A 345 4.27 9.71 -16.57
C LEU A 345 2.91 9.78 -15.87
N LEU A 346 2.00 10.64 -16.37
CA LEU A 346 0.64 10.74 -15.81
C LEU A 346 -0.11 9.42 -15.93
N GLU A 347 0.04 8.74 -17.07
CA GLU A 347 -0.53 7.42 -17.25
C GLU A 347 0.08 6.39 -16.30
N ALA A 348 1.40 6.41 -16.06
CA ALA A 348 2.08 5.50 -15.12
C ALA A 348 1.69 5.76 -13.65
N GLN A 349 1.41 7.01 -13.30
CA GLN A 349 0.91 7.45 -11.99
C GLN A 349 -0.58 7.15 -11.78
N THR A 350 -1.31 6.77 -12.83
CA THR A 350 -2.70 6.35 -12.70
C THR A 350 -2.77 4.95 -12.11
N VAL A 351 -3.72 4.72 -11.20
CA VAL A 351 -3.99 3.39 -10.65
C VAL A 351 -4.58 2.48 -11.74
N GLY A 352 -3.96 1.33 -11.96
CA GLY A 352 -4.45 0.29 -12.87
C GLY A 352 -5.70 -0.41 -12.35
N THR A 353 -6.34 -1.22 -13.18
CA THR A 353 -7.44 -2.10 -12.75
C THR A 353 -6.99 -3.19 -11.77
N ASP A 354 -5.69 -3.43 -11.69
CA ASP A 354 -5.05 -4.30 -10.69
C ASP A 354 -4.79 -3.58 -9.35
N GLY A 355 -5.18 -2.31 -9.22
CA GLY A 355 -4.99 -1.52 -8.02
C GLY A 355 -3.59 -0.93 -7.86
N THR A 356 -2.73 -1.03 -8.87
CA THR A 356 -1.31 -0.65 -8.76
C THR A 356 -0.95 0.61 -9.53
N VAL A 357 0.03 1.35 -9.04
CA VAL A 357 0.72 2.40 -9.80
C VAL A 357 2.04 1.86 -10.35
N LEU A 358 2.46 2.40 -11.50
CA LEU A 358 3.71 2.01 -12.15
C LEU A 358 4.82 3.04 -11.92
N TRP A 359 4.44 4.23 -11.43
CA TRP A 359 5.37 5.26 -11.01
C TRP A 359 4.72 6.18 -9.97
N ASP A 360 5.46 6.52 -8.92
CA ASP A 360 5.00 7.37 -7.83
C ASP A 360 5.41 8.84 -8.06
N ALA A 361 4.84 9.73 -7.26
CA ALA A 361 5.20 11.14 -7.25
C ALA A 361 6.57 11.35 -6.56
N GLY A 362 7.67 10.94 -7.19
CA GLY A 362 9.04 11.05 -6.63
C GLY A 362 10.09 11.65 -7.56
N GLY A 363 9.69 12.11 -8.75
CA GLY A 363 10.63 12.50 -9.80
C GLY A 363 11.28 11.30 -10.49
N CYS A 364 12.46 11.51 -11.08
CA CYS A 364 13.18 10.49 -11.85
C CYS A 364 14.58 10.27 -11.28
N THR A 365 15.11 9.06 -11.48
CA THR A 365 16.44 8.70 -10.97
C THR A 365 17.51 9.59 -11.60
N PRO A 366 18.35 10.27 -10.81
CA PRO A 366 19.44 11.06 -11.35
C PRO A 366 20.39 10.17 -12.17
N ALA A 367 20.58 10.51 -13.44
CA ALA A 367 21.50 9.79 -14.32
C ALA A 367 22.25 10.78 -15.21
N ALA A 368 23.57 10.62 -15.28
CA ALA A 368 24.41 11.36 -16.21
C ALA A 368 24.27 10.84 -17.64
N ALA A 369 24.60 11.66 -18.63
CA ALA A 369 24.87 11.16 -19.97
C ALA A 369 26.00 10.13 -19.90
N ASN A 370 25.79 8.94 -20.47
CA ASN A 370 26.69 7.78 -20.44
C ASN A 370 26.65 6.91 -19.16
N ALA A 371 25.50 6.87 -18.47
CA ALA A 371 25.27 5.91 -17.39
C ALA A 371 24.41 4.73 -17.86
N THR A 372 24.52 3.60 -17.16
CA THR A 372 23.46 2.57 -17.17
C THR A 372 22.60 2.76 -15.94
N ILE A 373 21.30 2.86 -16.14
CA ILE A 373 20.29 2.89 -15.08
C ILE A 373 19.86 1.45 -14.86
N TYR A 374 20.06 0.94 -13.65
CA TYR A 374 19.66 -0.39 -13.22
C TYR A 374 18.51 -0.27 -12.24
N ARG A 375 17.53 -1.16 -12.35
CA ARG A 375 16.56 -1.43 -11.30
C ARG A 375 17.25 -2.11 -10.11
N VAL A 376 16.92 -1.69 -8.89
CA VAL A 376 17.46 -2.25 -7.65
C VAL A 376 16.67 -3.52 -7.30
N PRO A 377 17.30 -4.68 -7.10
CA PRO A 377 16.58 -5.91 -6.78
C PRO A 377 15.83 -5.81 -5.45
N GLY A 378 14.69 -6.48 -5.37
CA GLY A 378 13.81 -6.48 -4.20
C GLY A 378 13.05 -5.17 -4.02
N THR A 379 13.00 -4.33 -5.06
CA THR A 379 12.19 -3.11 -5.09
C THR A 379 11.02 -3.23 -6.06
N GLU A 380 10.10 -2.28 -6.00
CA GLU A 380 8.89 -2.22 -6.82
C GLU A 380 9.16 -1.58 -8.19
N GLY A 381 10.14 -0.66 -8.22
CA GLY A 381 10.50 0.21 -9.34
C GLY A 381 9.35 1.08 -9.82
N ASN A 382 8.67 1.68 -8.87
CA ASN A 382 7.74 2.79 -9.02
C ASN A 382 8.37 4.13 -8.61
N THR A 383 9.51 4.16 -7.92
CA THR A 383 10.15 5.40 -7.48
C THR A 383 11.53 5.62 -8.10
N ALA A 384 12.06 6.83 -7.99
CA ALA A 384 13.44 7.13 -8.36
C ALA A 384 14.48 6.37 -7.52
N ALA A 385 14.15 6.00 -6.27
CA ALA A 385 15.05 5.30 -5.34
C ALA A 385 15.24 3.82 -5.70
N ASP A 386 14.31 3.25 -6.46
CA ASP A 386 14.34 1.86 -6.92
C ASP A 386 15.27 1.65 -8.12
N TYR A 387 16.00 2.69 -8.52
CA TYR A 387 16.97 2.62 -9.58
C TYR A 387 18.28 3.26 -9.17
N THR A 388 19.36 2.77 -9.76
CA THR A 388 20.73 3.16 -9.46
C THR A 388 21.56 3.20 -10.72
N THR A 389 22.66 3.96 -10.70
CA THR A 389 23.66 3.96 -11.76
C THR A 389 24.83 3.03 -11.49
N VAL A 390 24.81 2.35 -10.34
CA VAL A 390 25.80 1.34 -9.94
C VAL A 390 25.16 -0.03 -10.11
N ALA A 391 25.79 -0.91 -10.89
CA ALA A 391 25.26 -2.26 -11.11
C ALA A 391 25.01 -2.97 -9.76
N PRO A 392 23.77 -3.41 -9.48
CA PRO A 392 23.44 -4.06 -8.22
C PRO A 392 24.07 -5.45 -8.12
N ALA A 393 24.40 -5.84 -6.89
CA ALA A 393 24.85 -7.19 -6.55
C ALA A 393 24.01 -7.72 -5.37
N PRO A 394 23.19 -8.77 -5.57
CA PRO A 394 23.00 -9.55 -6.80
C PRO A 394 22.22 -8.79 -7.90
N ALA A 395 22.15 -9.35 -9.11
CA ALA A 395 21.18 -8.91 -10.12
C ALA A 395 19.77 -9.38 -9.75
N ILE A 396 18.74 -8.88 -10.44
CA ILE A 396 17.37 -9.37 -10.26
C ILE A 396 17.34 -10.86 -10.59
N ASP A 397 16.85 -11.64 -9.64
CA ASP A 397 16.63 -13.08 -9.79
C ASP A 397 15.37 -13.46 -9.01
N CYS A 398 14.34 -13.82 -9.76
CA CYS A 398 13.03 -14.25 -9.24
C CYS A 398 12.88 -15.76 -9.26
N ASN A 399 13.94 -16.49 -9.62
CA ASN A 399 13.93 -17.94 -9.58
C ASN A 399 13.74 -18.39 -8.11
N PRO A 400 12.69 -19.18 -7.80
CA PRO A 400 12.49 -19.67 -6.46
C PRO A 400 13.72 -20.49 -6.02
N VAL A 401 14.31 -20.12 -4.89
CA VAL A 401 15.37 -20.91 -4.26
C VAL A 401 14.75 -22.24 -3.84
N ILE A 402 15.15 -23.32 -4.51
CA ILE A 402 14.68 -24.69 -4.25
C ILE A 402 15.28 -25.23 -2.95
#